data_AF-A0A183SW39-F1
#
_entry.id   AF-A0A183SW39-F1
#
_cell.length_a   1.000
_cell.length_b   1.000
_cell.length_c   1.000
_cell.angle_alpha   90.00
_cell.angle_beta   90.00
_cell.angle_gamma   90.00
#
_symmetry.space_group_name_H-M   'P 1'
#
loop_
_entity.id
_entity.type
_entity.pdbx_description
1 polymer ?
#
loop_
_entity_poly.entity_id
_entity_poly.type
_entity_poly.pdbx_seq_one_letter_code
_entity_poly.pdbx_strand_id
1 'polypeptide(L)'
;MWRMGKVPQDFKDATIVHLYKRKGNRQLFDNHRDISLLNLTGKIFARILLNPLNGHLEQGLLPESQGGFRRHRGTTDIIFAAHQLQENCQEMRTELYTTFVDLTKAFDTANHDGQ
;
A
#
# COMPACT_ATOMS: atom_id res chain seq x y z
N MET A 1 -23.94 -7.55 -12.54
CA MET A 1 -23.19 -6.56 -11.73
C MET A 1 -24.01 -5.32 -11.44
N TRP A 2 -24.02 -4.30 -12.31
CA TRP A 2 -24.60 -2.98 -12.00
C TRP A 2 -26.05 -3.02 -11.50
N ARG A 3 -26.94 -3.71 -12.22
CA ARG A 3 -28.37 -3.79 -11.85
C ARG A 3 -28.67 -4.68 -10.64
N MET A 4 -27.83 -5.68 -10.37
CA MET A 4 -28.07 -6.67 -9.31
C MET A 4 -27.19 -6.46 -8.07
N GLY A 5 -26.24 -5.52 -8.11
CA GLY A 5 -25.24 -5.31 -7.06
C GLY A 5 -24.26 -6.47 -6.84
N LYS A 6 -24.30 -7.54 -7.66
CA LYS A 6 -23.48 -8.76 -7.47
C LYS A 6 -22.31 -8.82 -8.44
N VAL A 7 -21.09 -8.96 -7.89
CA VAL A 7 -19.85 -9.26 -8.63
C VAL A 7 -19.75 -10.78 -8.86
N PRO A 8 -19.49 -11.25 -10.09
CA PRO A 8 -19.30 -12.67 -10.39
C PRO A 8 -18.20 -13.28 -9.51
N GLN A 9 -18.35 -14.55 -9.16
CA GLN A 9 -17.39 -15.25 -8.31
C GLN A 9 -16.00 -15.28 -8.96
N ASP A 10 -15.94 -15.60 -10.24
CA ASP A 10 -14.70 -15.67 -11.02
C ASP A 10 -13.88 -14.36 -11.00
N PHE A 11 -14.52 -13.20 -10.75
CA PHE A 11 -13.79 -11.92 -10.69
C PHE A 11 -13.12 -11.70 -9.32
N LYS A 12 -13.59 -12.43 -8.30
CA LYS A 12 -13.09 -12.40 -6.93
C LYS A 12 -12.09 -13.53 -6.66
N ASP A 13 -12.19 -14.63 -7.40
CA ASP A 13 -11.28 -15.75 -7.27
C ASP A 13 -9.86 -15.36 -7.69
N ALA A 14 -8.88 -15.77 -6.88
CA ALA A 14 -7.48 -15.46 -7.08
C ALA A 14 -6.62 -16.73 -6.99
N THR A 15 -5.63 -16.84 -7.88
CA THR A 15 -4.56 -17.83 -7.74
C THR A 15 -3.49 -17.27 -6.82
N ILE A 16 -3.20 -17.95 -5.71
CA ILE A 16 -2.15 -17.54 -4.77
C ILE A 16 -0.80 -18.09 -5.25
N VAL A 17 0.19 -17.21 -5.35
CA VAL A 17 1.57 -17.56 -5.68
C VAL A 17 2.50 -17.17 -4.52
N HIS A 18 3.31 -18.11 -4.06
CA HIS A 18 4.31 -17.86 -3.02
C HIS A 18 5.64 -17.39 -3.64
N LEU A 19 6.02 -16.13 -3.37
CA LEU A 19 7.26 -15.55 -3.85
C LEU A 19 8.30 -15.51 -2.72
N TYR A 20 9.39 -16.24 -2.89
CA TYR A 20 10.49 -16.22 -1.91
C TYR A 20 11.12 -14.82 -1.80
N LYS A 21 11.16 -14.26 -0.59
CA LYS A 21 11.69 -12.92 -0.28
C LYS A 21 13.21 -12.79 -0.43
N ARG A 22 13.91 -13.87 -0.80
CA ARG A 22 15.39 -13.95 -0.91
C ARG A 22 16.10 -13.63 0.39
N LYS A 23 15.50 -14.01 1.52
CA LYS A 23 16.05 -13.82 2.87
C LYS A 23 15.72 -15.05 3.73
N GLY A 24 16.67 -15.47 4.55
CA GLY A 24 16.47 -16.54 5.55
C GLY A 24 16.41 -17.94 4.95
N ASN A 25 15.82 -18.88 5.71
CA ASN A 25 15.62 -20.26 5.26
C ASN A 25 14.39 -20.35 4.34
N ARG A 26 14.59 -20.88 3.12
CA ARG A 26 13.54 -21.04 2.10
C ARG A 26 12.40 -21.98 2.52
N GLN A 27 12.63 -22.86 3.48
CA GLN A 27 11.60 -23.78 4.00
C GLN A 27 10.62 -23.11 4.97
N LEU A 28 10.93 -21.92 5.48
CA LEU A 28 10.04 -21.19 6.38
C LEU A 28 9.03 -20.35 5.58
N PHE A 29 7.74 -20.53 5.87
CA PHE A 29 6.65 -19.83 5.19
C PHE A 29 6.74 -18.31 5.30
N ASP A 30 7.16 -17.76 6.44
CA ASP A 30 7.29 -16.30 6.63
C ASP A 30 8.34 -15.66 5.72
N ASN A 31 9.26 -16.46 5.16
CA ASN A 31 10.25 -15.99 4.18
C ASN A 31 9.68 -15.94 2.75
N HIS A 32 8.40 -16.22 2.57
CA HIS A 32 7.66 -16.02 1.32
C HIS A 32 6.69 -14.84 1.44
N ARG A 33 6.36 -14.25 0.30
CA ARG A 33 5.31 -13.25 0.14
C ARG A 33 4.23 -13.86 -0.75
N ASP A 34 3.01 -13.86 -0.24
CA ASP A 34 1.87 -14.37 -0.99
C ASP A 34 1.37 -13.28 -1.94
N ILE A 35 1.09 -13.66 -3.18
CA ILE A 35 0.56 -12.77 -4.20
C ILE A 35 -0.72 -13.39 -4.74
N SER A 36 -1.84 -12.69 -4.51
CA SER A 36 -3.14 -13.05 -5.07
C SER A 36 -3.27 -12.52 -6.49
N LEU A 37 -3.32 -13.43 -7.47
CA LEU A 37 -3.47 -13.11 -8.89
C LEU A 37 -4.93 -13.30 -9.32
N LEU A 38 -5.64 -12.19 -9.49
CA LEU A 38 -6.97 -12.19 -10.12
C LEU A 38 -6.85 -12.53 -11.62
N ASN A 39 -7.92 -13.10 -12.18
CA ASN A 39 -8.04 -13.27 -13.63
C ASN A 39 -8.09 -11.90 -14.35
N LEU A 40 -7.97 -11.91 -15.68
CA LEU A 40 -7.93 -10.68 -16.48
C LEU A 40 -9.14 -9.77 -16.19
N THR A 41 -10.34 -10.36 -16.16
CA THR A 41 -11.57 -9.59 -15.97
C THR A 41 -11.68 -8.99 -14.57
N GLY A 42 -11.28 -9.73 -13.53
CA GLY A 42 -11.19 -9.24 -12.16
C GLY A 42 -10.19 -8.08 -12.01
N LYS A 43 -9.03 -8.16 -12.69
CA LYS A 43 -8.05 -7.05 -12.73
C LYS A 43 -8.62 -5.80 -13.41
N ILE A 44 -9.31 -5.96 -14.55
CA ILE A 44 -9.96 -4.85 -15.25
C ILE A 44 -11.03 -4.23 -14.35
N PHE A 45 -11.86 -5.06 -13.71
CA PHE A 45 -12.90 -4.61 -12.79
C PHE A 45 -12.31 -3.82 -11.60
N ALA A 46 -11.28 -4.35 -10.94
CA ALA A 46 -10.58 -3.67 -9.86
C ALA A 46 -9.99 -2.32 -10.31
N ARG A 47 -9.44 -2.24 -11.53
CA ARG A 47 -8.92 -0.98 -12.10
C ARG A 47 -10.02 0.06 -12.35
N ILE A 48 -11.18 -0.37 -12.85
CA ILE A 48 -12.34 0.50 -13.06
C ILE A 48 -12.80 1.11 -11.72
N LEU A 49 -12.77 0.34 -10.64
CA LEU A 49 -13.08 0.84 -9.28
C LEU A 49 -11.99 1.77 -8.73
N LEU A 50 -10.72 1.46 -8.97
CA LEU A 50 -9.59 2.19 -8.41
C LEU A 50 -9.52 3.65 -8.88
N ASN A 51 -9.80 3.92 -10.16
CA ASN A 51 -9.65 5.26 -10.73
C ASN A 51 -10.54 6.32 -10.04
N PRO A 52 -11.87 6.14 -9.89
CA PRO A 52 -12.71 7.11 -9.18
C PRO A 52 -12.38 7.17 -7.68
N LEU A 53 -12.05 6.05 -7.04
CA LEU A 53 -11.64 6.02 -5.63
C LEU A 53 -10.39 6.87 -5.40
N ASN A 54 -9.36 6.72 -6.23
CA ASN A 54 -8.17 7.57 -6.18
C ASN A 54 -8.52 9.04 -6.39
N GLY A 55 -9.41 9.35 -7.34
CA GLY A 55 -9.88 10.71 -7.56
C GLY A 55 -10.52 11.33 -6.31
N HIS A 56 -11.28 10.55 -5.56
CA HIS A 56 -11.90 11.01 -4.31
C HIS A 56 -10.89 11.10 -3.14
N LEU A 57 -10.01 10.13 -3.00
CA LEU A 57 -8.97 10.14 -1.95
C LEU A 57 -8.03 11.34 -2.06
N GLU A 58 -7.72 11.76 -3.29
CA GLU A 58 -6.87 12.93 -3.56
C GLU A 58 -7.56 14.27 -3.27
N GLN A 59 -8.87 14.31 -2.96
CA GLN A 59 -9.61 15.53 -2.58
C GLN A 59 -9.40 15.94 -1.11
N GLY A 60 -8.26 15.59 -0.53
CA GLY A 60 -7.89 15.95 0.85
C GLY A 60 -8.18 14.88 1.91
N LEU A 61 -8.58 13.66 1.52
CA LEU A 61 -8.72 12.55 2.47
C LEU A 61 -7.35 11.95 2.86
N LEU A 62 -6.33 12.10 2.01
CA LEU A 62 -4.97 11.65 2.29
C LEU A 62 -4.11 12.80 2.82
N PRO A 63 -3.37 12.61 3.94
CA PRO A 63 -2.41 13.59 4.43
C PRO A 63 -1.33 13.92 3.40
N GLU A 64 -0.82 15.15 3.43
CA GLU A 64 0.30 15.59 2.58
C GLU A 64 1.58 14.78 2.83
N SER A 65 1.81 14.35 4.07
CA SER A 65 2.95 13.50 4.44
C SER A 65 2.89 12.08 3.87
N GLN A 66 1.74 11.62 3.37
CA GLN A 66 1.60 10.31 2.76
C GLN A 66 2.18 10.34 1.34
N GLY A 67 3.30 9.66 1.12
CA GLY A 67 3.93 9.52 -0.21
C GLY A 67 3.59 8.20 -0.93
N GLY A 68 3.39 7.11 -0.18
CA GLY A 68 3.21 5.78 -0.75
C GLY A 68 1.93 5.65 -1.58
N PHE A 69 2.03 4.96 -2.73
CA PHE A 69 0.92 4.64 -3.64
C PHE A 69 0.14 5.84 -4.21
N ARG A 70 0.70 7.05 -4.12
CA ARG A 70 0.09 8.27 -4.69
C ARG A 70 0.72 8.67 -6.00
N ARG A 71 -0.08 9.28 -6.87
CA ARG A 71 0.39 9.76 -8.17
C ARG A 71 1.29 10.98 -7.95
N HIS A 72 2.37 11.07 -8.73
CA HIS A 72 3.34 12.18 -8.68
C HIS A 72 4.07 12.36 -7.34
N ARG A 73 4.12 11.31 -6.50
CA ARG A 73 4.94 11.27 -5.29
C ARG A 73 5.87 10.08 -5.32
N GLY A 74 7.14 10.32 -5.07
CA GLY A 74 8.19 9.32 -5.04
C GLY A 74 8.88 9.23 -3.68
N THR A 75 9.66 8.17 -3.50
CA THR A 75 10.50 8.00 -2.30
C THR A 75 11.50 9.14 -2.15
N THR A 76 11.96 9.72 -3.25
CA THR A 76 12.86 10.88 -3.27
C THR A 76 12.27 12.10 -2.58
N ASP A 77 10.97 12.36 -2.76
CA ASP A 77 10.30 13.52 -2.18
C ASP A 77 10.21 13.40 -0.65
N ILE A 78 9.93 12.19 -0.16
CA ILE A 78 9.86 11.90 1.27
C ILE A 78 11.25 11.93 1.92
N ILE A 79 12.27 11.40 1.24
CA ILE A 79 13.67 11.50 1.69
C ILE A 79 14.09 12.98 1.76
N PHE A 80 13.77 13.76 0.74
CA PHE A 80 14.05 15.19 0.73
C PHE A 80 13.38 15.92 1.90
N ALA A 81 12.09 15.67 2.14
CA ALA A 81 11.38 16.26 3.28
C ALA A 81 12.00 15.87 4.63
N ALA A 82 12.42 14.60 4.80
CA ALA A 82 13.10 14.16 6.00
C ALA A 82 14.47 14.85 6.17
N HIS A 83 15.24 15.03 5.10
CA HIS A 83 16.49 15.78 5.12
C HIS A 83 16.29 17.25 5.51
N GLN A 84 15.28 17.91 4.95
CA GLN A 84 14.96 19.29 5.30
C GLN A 84 14.59 19.45 6.78
N LEU A 85 13.83 18.50 7.35
CA LEU A 85 13.55 18.48 8.78
C LEU A 85 14.83 18.33 9.62
N GLN A 86 15.73 17.45 9.20
CA GLN A 86 17.02 17.24 9.88
C GLN A 86 17.89 18.50 9.83
N GLU A 87 18.04 19.13 8.67
CA GLU A 87 18.81 20.36 8.48
C GLU A 87 18.25 21.50 9.35
N ASN A 88 16.94 21.71 9.31
CA ASN A 88 16.28 22.74 10.12
C ASN A 88 16.49 22.55 11.63
N CYS A 89 16.41 21.32 12.14
CA CYS A 89 16.71 21.04 13.55
C CYS A 89 18.17 21.32 13.91
N GLN A 90 19.11 20.99 13.02
CA GLN A 90 20.53 21.30 13.19
C GLN A 90 20.78 22.80 13.27
N GLU A 91 20.20 23.58 12.36
CA GLU A 91 20.30 25.04 12.34
C GLU A 91 19.72 25.69 13.60
N MET A 92 18.55 25.20 14.03
CA MET A 92 17.86 25.68 15.24
C MET A 92 18.47 25.16 16.55
N ARG A 93 19.47 24.27 16.48
CA ARG A 93 20.06 23.56 17.63
C ARG A 93 19.02 22.86 18.49
N THR A 94 18.00 22.29 17.86
CA THR A 94 16.98 21.48 18.52
C THR A 94 17.25 19.99 18.29
N GLU A 95 16.90 19.18 19.29
CA GLU A 95 17.03 17.72 19.17
C GLU A 95 15.97 17.16 18.22
N LEU A 96 16.38 16.26 17.34
CA LEU A 96 15.48 15.51 16.45
C LEU A 96 15.56 14.02 16.78
N TYR A 97 14.41 13.41 17.01
CA TYR A 97 14.26 11.97 17.26
C TYR A 97 13.42 11.35 16.16
N THR A 98 13.90 10.26 15.55
CA THR A 98 13.22 9.55 14.46
C THR A 98 12.89 8.12 14.87
N THR A 99 11.67 7.68 14.61
CA THR A 99 11.22 6.30 14.82
C THR A 99 10.72 5.70 13.52
N PHE A 100 11.14 4.47 13.22
CA PHE A 100 10.68 3.71 12.06
C PHE A 100 9.65 2.68 12.51
N VAL A 101 8.47 2.69 11.88
CA VAL A 101 7.37 1.77 12.18
C VAL A 101 7.03 1.00 10.91
N ASP A 102 6.94 -0.33 11.03
CA ASP A 102 6.54 -1.22 9.93
C ASP A 102 5.44 -2.18 10.40
N LEU A 103 4.45 -2.42 9.54
CA LEU A 103 3.31 -3.28 9.85
C LEU A 103 3.58 -4.73 9.41
N THR A 104 3.43 -5.67 10.34
CA THR A 104 3.56 -7.10 10.02
C THR A 104 2.36 -7.56 9.19
N LYS A 105 2.62 -8.09 7.99
CA LYS A 105 1.58 -8.67 7.10
C LYS A 105 0.43 -7.70 6.78
N ALA A 106 0.75 -6.42 6.54
CA ALA A 106 -0.22 -5.33 6.39
C ALA A 106 -1.41 -5.59 5.45
N PHE A 107 -1.20 -6.30 4.33
CA PHE A 107 -2.28 -6.63 3.38
C PHE A 107 -3.11 -7.83 3.81
N ASP A 108 -2.55 -8.75 4.59
CA ASP A 108 -3.23 -9.97 5.05
C ASP A 108 -4.03 -9.72 6.34
N THR A 109 -3.70 -8.65 7.08
CA THR A 109 -4.30 -8.33 8.39
C THR A 109 -5.28 -7.15 8.35
N ALA A 110 -5.72 -6.71 7.17
CA ALA A 110 -6.69 -5.64 7.05
C ALA A 110 -8.06 -6.08 7.61
N ASN A 111 -8.65 -5.28 8.50
CA ASN A 111 -9.98 -5.59 9.05
C ASN A 111 -11.07 -5.34 8.00
N HIS A 112 -11.96 -6.32 7.81
CA HIS A 112 -13.08 -6.24 6.87
C HIS A 112 -14.39 -5.76 7.50
N ASP A 113 -14.47 -5.69 8.83
CA ASP A 113 -15.69 -5.31 9.54
C ASP A 113 -15.95 -3.79 9.54
N GLY A 114 -14.98 -2.98 9.11
CA GLY A 114 -15.10 -1.52 8.95
C GLY A 114 -15.52 -0.81 10.25
N GLN A 115 -14.55 -0.48 11.10
CA GLN A 115 -14.77 0.47 12.20
C GLN A 115 -14.55 1.91 11.74
#